data_AF-A0A7S3IWG7-F1
#
_entry.id   AF-A0A7S3IWG7-F1
#
_cell.length_a   1.000
_cell.length_b   1.000
_cell.length_c   1.000
_cell.angle_alpha   90.00
_cell.angle_beta   90.00
_cell.angle_gamma   90.00
#
_symmetry.space_group_name_H-M   'P 1'
#
loop_
_entity.id
_entity.type
_entity.pdbx_description
1 polymer ?
#
loop_
_entity_poly.entity_id
_entity_poly.type
_entity_poly.pdbx_seq_one_letter_code
_entity_poly.pdbx_strand_id
1 'polypeptide(L)'
;MFKPHFPNETLPDGTVKSDVFPIETATKKLFFRTTLQHKNKEEINMYNCAVRFGQLAEDYPVKVLILSPDIDETNDGEEASMEDAQEALAHTAGIVLNYLIDQNIPHNILIADEGMTLYIIPRKFDLLIENVNFFTSFETLCGFVKFKTQEAYDSHSFDTVKQQ
;
A
#
# COMPACT_ATOMS: atom_id res chain seq x y z
N MET A 1 -6.40 7.56 -19.43
CA MET A 1 -6.52 6.87 -18.13
C MET A 1 -6.30 5.40 -18.41
N PHE A 2 -5.16 4.83 -18.00
CA PHE A 2 -4.88 3.41 -18.20
C PHE A 2 -5.77 2.63 -17.22
N LYS A 3 -6.75 1.87 -17.74
CA LYS A 3 -7.45 0.88 -16.93
C LYS A 3 -6.56 -0.36 -16.87
N PRO A 4 -6.10 -0.79 -15.68
CA PRO A 4 -5.49 -2.10 -15.58
C PRO A 4 -6.53 -3.14 -16.01
N HIS A 5 -6.11 -4.12 -16.81
CA HIS A 5 -6.96 -5.21 -17.25
C HIS A 5 -6.65 -6.40 -16.35
N PHE A 6 -7.29 -6.45 -15.18
CA PHE A 6 -7.29 -7.68 -14.38
C PHE A 6 -8.50 -8.53 -14.84
N PRO A 7 -8.32 -9.83 -15.07
CA PRO A 7 -9.46 -10.70 -15.35
C PRO A 7 -10.33 -10.76 -14.09
N ASN A 8 -11.59 -10.36 -14.24
CA ASN A 8 -12.62 -10.46 -13.21
C ASN A 8 -12.75 -11.91 -12.71
N GLU A 9 -12.23 -12.20 -11.53
CA GLU A 9 -12.49 -13.47 -10.85
C GLU A 9 -13.92 -13.40 -10.31
N THR A 10 -14.82 -14.22 -10.86
CA THR A 10 -16.20 -14.33 -10.35
C THR A 10 -16.19 -15.30 -9.19
N LEU A 11 -16.50 -14.81 -7.99
CA LEU A 11 -16.65 -15.65 -6.81
C LEU A 11 -17.88 -16.57 -6.96
N PRO A 12 -17.96 -17.69 -6.21
CA PRO A 12 -19.06 -18.66 -6.32
C PRO A 12 -20.46 -18.06 -6.08
N ASP A 13 -20.54 -16.88 -5.48
CA ASP A 13 -21.77 -16.13 -5.21
C ASP A 13 -22.15 -15.14 -6.33
N GLY A 14 -21.38 -15.09 -7.42
CA GLY A 14 -21.63 -14.20 -8.56
C GLY A 14 -21.07 -12.79 -8.38
N THR A 15 -20.37 -12.50 -7.28
CA THR A 15 -19.68 -11.22 -7.12
C THR A 15 -18.40 -11.17 -7.95
N VAL A 16 -18.23 -10.07 -8.68
CA VAL A 16 -16.98 -9.77 -9.39
C VAL A 16 -16.02 -9.21 -8.35
N LYS A 17 -14.95 -9.94 -8.06
CA LYS A 17 -13.88 -9.47 -7.18
C LYS A 17 -13.34 -8.17 -7.77
N SER A 18 -13.39 -7.07 -7.00
CA SER A 18 -12.91 -5.78 -7.48
C SER A 18 -11.43 -5.90 -7.87
N ASP A 19 -11.00 -5.05 -8.79
CA ASP A 19 -9.62 -4.96 -9.29
C ASP A 19 -8.65 -4.53 -8.15
N VAL A 20 -8.38 -5.44 -7.21
CA VAL A 20 -7.47 -5.19 -6.08
C VAL A 20 -6.02 -5.42 -6.53
N PHE A 21 -5.11 -4.51 -6.20
CA PHE A 21 -3.69 -4.68 -6.50
C PHE A 21 -3.14 -5.92 -5.77
N PRO A 22 -2.23 -6.71 -6.40
CA PRO A 22 -1.65 -7.90 -5.77
C PRO A 22 -1.07 -7.65 -4.37
N ILE A 23 -0.45 -6.47 -4.17
CA ILE A 23 0.13 -6.06 -2.89
C ILE A 23 -0.91 -5.94 -1.77
N GLU A 24 -2.17 -5.63 -2.08
CA GLU A 24 -3.24 -5.55 -1.10
C GLU A 24 -3.69 -6.94 -0.64
N THR A 25 -3.47 -7.98 -1.43
CA THR A 25 -3.75 -9.38 -1.05
C THR A 25 -2.62 -10.02 -0.24
N ALA A 26 -1.46 -9.37 -0.16
CA ALA A 26 -0.32 -9.87 0.59
C ALA A 26 -0.58 -9.82 2.10
N THR A 27 0.04 -10.77 2.82
CA THR A 27 -0.11 -10.89 4.27
C THR A 27 0.47 -9.66 4.96
N LYS A 28 -0.34 -8.99 5.79
CA LYS A 28 0.06 -7.78 6.53
C LYS A 28 0.36 -8.12 7.98
N LYS A 29 1.46 -7.59 8.51
CA LYS A 29 1.83 -7.65 9.93
C LYS A 29 1.86 -6.24 10.51
N LEU A 30 0.81 -5.88 11.23
CA LEU A 30 0.76 -4.64 12.01
C LEU A 30 1.63 -4.79 13.25
N PHE A 31 2.42 -3.77 13.59
CA PHE A 31 3.39 -3.85 14.69
C PHE A 31 3.39 -2.62 15.61
N PHE A 32 2.73 -1.52 15.23
CA PHE A 32 2.69 -0.31 16.06
C PHE A 32 1.40 0.48 15.81
N ARG A 33 0.93 1.19 16.84
CA ARG A 33 -0.28 2.03 16.82
C ARG A 33 0.04 3.34 17.52
N THR A 34 -0.35 4.47 16.93
CA THR A 34 -0.22 5.80 17.54
C THR A 34 -1.56 6.51 17.56
N THR A 35 -1.88 7.19 18.66
CA THR A 35 -3.09 7.98 18.83
C THR A 35 -2.88 9.47 18.50
N LEU A 36 -1.68 9.85 18.03
CA LEU A 36 -1.33 11.22 17.64
C LEU A 36 -1.63 12.31 18.70
N GLN A 37 -1.64 11.93 19.97
CA GLN A 37 -1.95 12.84 21.08
C GLN A 37 -0.78 13.80 21.38
N HIS A 38 -1.13 15.02 21.80
CA HIS A 38 -0.14 15.99 22.26
C HIS A 38 0.52 15.53 23.56
N LYS A 39 1.79 15.89 23.76
CA LYS A 39 2.49 15.64 25.03
C LYS A 39 1.87 16.45 26.18
N ASN A 40 1.33 17.62 25.87
CA ASN A 40 0.61 18.47 26.81
C ASN A 40 -0.88 18.07 26.86
N LYS A 41 -1.36 17.62 28.00
CA LYS A 41 -2.76 17.15 28.18
C LYS A 41 -3.79 18.29 28.23
N GLU A 42 -3.33 19.53 28.34
CA GLU A 42 -4.19 20.72 28.35
C GLU A 42 -4.48 21.23 26.92
N GLU A 43 -3.73 20.74 25.93
CA GLU A 43 -3.93 21.10 24.52
C GLU A 43 -4.98 20.18 23.88
N ILE A 44 -5.82 20.76 23.02
CA ILE A 44 -6.85 20.02 22.28
C ILE A 44 -6.14 19.07 21.32
N ASN A 45 -6.55 17.79 21.35
CA ASN A 45 -6.08 16.83 20.35
C ASN A 45 -6.67 17.20 19.00
N MET A 46 -5.80 17.39 18.01
CA MET A 46 -6.22 17.71 16.64
C MET A 46 -6.67 16.47 15.85
N TYR A 47 -6.28 15.27 16.29
CA TYR A 47 -6.57 14.02 15.58
C TYR A 47 -7.35 13.07 16.47
N ASN A 48 -8.52 12.66 16.00
CA ASN A 48 -9.41 11.74 16.71
C ASN A 48 -9.30 10.29 16.20
N CYS A 49 -8.52 10.05 15.16
CA CYS A 49 -8.28 8.70 14.63
C CYS A 49 -6.83 8.26 14.91
N ALA A 50 -6.68 7.07 15.49
CA ALA A 50 -5.36 6.46 15.65
C ALA A 50 -4.87 5.91 14.30
N VAL A 51 -3.55 5.84 14.11
CA VAL A 51 -2.94 5.28 12.89
C VAL A 51 -2.09 4.07 13.24
N ARG A 52 -2.29 3.00 12.47
CA ARG A 52 -1.56 1.74 12.57
C ARG A 52 -0.40 1.72 11.58
N PHE A 53 0.70 1.16 12.05
CA PHE A 53 1.91 0.92 11.29
C PHE A 53 2.08 -0.58 11.12
N GLY A 54 2.38 -0.98 9.90
CA GLY A 54 2.60 -2.37 9.55
C GLY A 54 3.63 -2.56 8.47
N GLN A 55 3.80 -3.80 8.09
CA GLN A 55 4.65 -4.21 6.98
C GLN A 55 4.02 -5.40 6.28
N LEU A 56 4.46 -5.67 5.06
CA LEU A 56 4.21 -6.95 4.41
C LEU A 56 5.01 -8.06 5.12
N ALA A 57 4.45 -9.25 5.19
CA ALA A 57 5.17 -10.42 5.66
C ALA A 57 6.26 -10.84 4.66
N GLU A 58 7.06 -11.84 5.04
CA GLU A 58 8.22 -12.27 4.25
C GLU A 58 7.85 -13.00 2.95
N ASP A 59 6.55 -13.25 2.73
CA ASP A 59 5.98 -13.86 1.53
C ASP A 59 5.87 -12.91 0.33
N TYR A 60 6.13 -11.61 0.52
CA TYR A 60 6.14 -10.63 -0.57
C TYR A 60 7.57 -10.14 -0.89
N PRO A 61 7.96 -9.99 -2.17
CA PRO A 61 9.34 -9.70 -2.57
C PRO A 61 9.82 -8.28 -2.24
N VAL A 62 9.01 -7.48 -1.54
CA VAL A 62 9.28 -6.06 -1.28
C VAL A 62 9.10 -5.74 0.19
N LYS A 63 10.04 -4.96 0.73
CA LYS A 63 9.89 -4.34 2.05
C LYS A 63 9.05 -3.07 1.93
N VAL A 64 7.96 -3.03 2.68
CA VAL A 64 6.96 -1.96 2.62
C VAL A 64 6.59 -1.57 4.02
N LEU A 65 6.54 -0.26 4.27
CA LEU A 65 5.89 0.30 5.44
C LEU A 65 4.44 0.60 5.09
N ILE A 66 3.51 0.06 5.87
CA ILE A 66 2.07 0.23 5.69
C ILE A 66 1.57 1.20 6.75
N LEU A 67 0.82 2.22 6.34
CA LEU A 67 0.06 3.08 7.23
C LEU A 67 -1.43 2.92 6.92
N SER A 68 -2.24 2.72 7.95
CA SER A 68 -3.70 2.67 7.83
C SER A 68 -4.34 3.23 9.09
N PRO A 69 -5.50 3.91 9.00
CA PRO A 69 -6.22 4.36 10.16
C PRO A 69 -6.78 3.16 10.94
N ASP A 70 -7.03 3.40 12.21
CA ASP A 70 -7.62 2.46 13.14
C ASP A 70 -9.11 2.74 13.27
N ILE A 71 -9.88 2.24 12.31
CA ILE A 71 -11.34 2.45 12.22
C ILE A 71 -12.09 1.18 12.64
N ASP A 72 -11.46 0.27 13.38
CA ASP A 72 -12.17 -0.93 13.81
C ASP A 72 -13.33 -0.49 14.73
N GLU A 73 -14.56 -0.88 14.36
CA GLU A 73 -15.83 -0.64 15.06
C GLU A 73 -15.85 -1.13 16.54
N THR A 74 -14.75 -1.71 17.03
CA THR A 74 -14.64 -2.39 18.32
C THR A 74 -13.82 -1.66 19.37
N ASN A 75 -13.22 -0.50 19.07
CA ASN A 75 -12.44 0.27 20.06
C ASN A 75 -13.14 1.57 20.45
N ASP A 76 -13.80 1.54 21.61
CA ASP A 76 -14.10 2.64 22.53
C ASP A 76 -14.47 4.01 21.93
N GLY A 77 -15.76 4.18 21.62
CA GLY A 77 -16.54 5.32 22.13
C GLY A 77 -16.72 6.55 21.25
N GLU A 78 -15.92 6.75 20.21
CA GLU A 78 -16.13 7.83 19.23
C GLU A 78 -15.95 7.28 17.81
N GLU A 79 -17.03 7.28 17.02
CA GLU A 79 -16.96 6.97 15.59
C GLU A 79 -16.09 8.04 14.91
N ALA A 80 -14.82 7.71 14.65
CA ALA A 80 -13.96 8.56 13.84
C ALA A 80 -14.55 8.65 12.43
N SER A 81 -14.80 9.87 11.95
CA SER A 81 -15.29 10.04 10.59
C SER A 81 -14.21 9.65 9.58
N MET A 82 -14.62 9.33 8.35
CA MET A 82 -13.67 9.06 7.27
C MET A 82 -12.74 10.25 7.01
N GLU A 83 -13.24 11.48 7.19
CA GLU A 83 -12.45 12.71 7.07
C GLU A 83 -11.37 12.78 8.16
N ASP A 84 -11.73 12.52 9.43
CA ASP A 84 -10.77 12.49 10.55
C ASP A 84 -9.70 11.42 10.35
N ALA A 85 -10.12 10.25 9.85
CA ALA A 85 -9.22 9.14 9.56
C ALA A 85 -8.23 9.47 8.45
N GLN A 86 -8.69 10.12 7.37
CA GLN A 86 -7.83 10.57 6.28
C GLN A 86 -6.88 11.69 6.74
N GLU A 87 -7.34 12.62 7.57
CA GLU A 87 -6.50 13.69 8.10
C GLU A 87 -5.38 13.13 8.99
N ALA A 88 -5.72 12.25 9.93
CA ALA A 88 -4.76 11.58 10.80
C ALA A 88 -3.73 10.76 10.01
N LEU A 89 -4.19 10.03 9.00
CA LEU A 89 -3.35 9.24 8.10
C LEU A 89 -2.41 10.13 7.29
N ALA A 90 -2.92 11.21 6.69
CA ALA A 90 -2.14 12.16 5.89
C ALA A 90 -1.06 12.86 6.73
N HIS A 91 -1.41 13.28 7.95
CA HIS A 91 -0.46 13.87 8.88
C HIS A 91 0.65 12.88 9.27
N THR A 92 0.26 11.65 9.64
CA THR A 92 1.21 10.59 10.01
C THR A 92 2.12 10.24 8.84
N ALA A 93 1.57 10.14 7.63
CA ALA A 93 2.34 9.93 6.42
C ALA A 93 3.32 11.09 6.19
N GLY A 94 2.90 12.34 6.38
CA GLY A 94 3.77 13.51 6.29
C GLY A 94 5.00 13.41 7.19
N ILE A 95 4.84 12.98 8.45
CA ILE A 95 5.97 12.76 9.37
C ILE A 95 6.94 11.72 8.82
N VAL A 96 6.43 10.56 8.37
CA VAL A 96 7.24 9.47 7.85
C VAL A 96 7.98 9.88 6.57
N LEU A 97 7.28 10.53 5.65
CA LEU A 97 7.84 10.96 4.37
C LEU A 97 8.90 12.03 4.56
N ASN A 98 8.68 13.01 5.45
CA ASN A 98 9.68 14.01 5.80
C ASN A 98 10.94 13.36 6.35
N TYR A 99 10.81 12.36 7.24
CA TYR A 99 11.96 11.61 7.73
C TYR A 99 12.73 10.91 6.58
N LEU A 100 12.03 10.27 5.64
CA LEU A 100 12.69 9.62 4.49
C LEU A 100 13.40 10.64 3.59
N ILE A 101 12.80 11.81 3.38
CA ILE A 101 13.40 12.92 2.63
C ILE A 101 14.68 13.42 3.33
N ASP A 102 14.61 13.68 4.63
CA ASP A 102 15.74 14.15 5.43
C ASP A 102 16.91 13.16 5.42
N GLN A 103 16.61 11.86 5.37
CA GLN A 103 17.61 10.80 5.28
C GLN A 103 18.08 10.52 3.84
N ASN A 104 17.62 11.27 2.84
CA ASN A 104 17.87 11.03 1.41
C ASN A 104 17.53 9.59 0.98
N ILE A 105 16.46 9.01 1.53
CA ILE A 105 15.98 7.68 1.16
C ILE A 105 14.93 7.84 0.06
N PRO A 106 15.24 7.51 -1.20
CA PRO A 106 14.24 7.53 -2.26
C PRO A 106 13.14 6.52 -1.95
N HIS A 107 11.90 6.84 -2.26
CA HIS A 107 10.74 6.01 -1.94
C HIS A 107 9.63 6.19 -2.97
N ASN A 108 8.76 5.19 -3.06
CA ASN A 108 7.50 5.27 -3.79
C ASN A 108 6.34 5.16 -2.79
N ILE A 109 5.19 5.69 -3.18
CA ILE A 109 3.96 5.62 -2.41
C ILE A 109 2.90 4.99 -3.31
N LEU A 110 2.24 3.93 -2.83
CA LEU A 110 0.99 3.45 -3.38
C LEU A 110 -0.11 3.77 -2.37
N ILE A 111 -1.19 4.38 -2.85
CA ILE A 111 -2.40 4.65 -2.09
C ILE A 111 -3.47 3.71 -2.62
N ALA A 112 -4.08 2.93 -1.74
CA ALA A 112 -5.15 2.00 -2.06
C ALA A 112 -6.29 2.11 -1.05
N ASP A 113 -7.30 1.26 -1.19
CA ASP A 113 -8.45 1.19 -0.28
C ASP A 113 -9.11 2.56 -0.08
N GLU A 114 -9.49 3.21 -1.18
CA GLU A 114 -10.14 4.54 -1.18
C GLU A 114 -9.36 5.66 -0.46
N GLY A 115 -8.03 5.51 -0.36
CA GLY A 115 -7.19 6.47 0.35
C GLY A 115 -6.85 6.08 1.78
N MET A 116 -7.36 4.96 2.27
CA MET A 116 -7.25 4.52 3.65
C MET A 116 -6.02 3.67 3.92
N THR A 117 -5.35 3.16 2.89
CA THR A 117 -4.10 2.42 3.07
C THR A 117 -2.98 3.01 2.23
N LEU A 118 -1.88 3.39 2.90
CA LEU A 118 -0.66 3.87 2.29
C LEU A 118 0.43 2.80 2.38
N TYR A 119 0.99 2.44 1.23
CA TYR A 119 2.17 1.58 1.11
C TYR A 119 3.37 2.44 0.73
N ILE A 120 4.27 2.65 1.69
CA ILE A 120 5.51 3.40 1.51
C ILE A 120 6.64 2.40 1.24
N ILE A 121 7.22 2.47 0.05
CA ILE A 121 8.21 1.51 -0.44
C ILE A 121 9.56 2.21 -0.63
N PRO A 122 10.53 2.01 0.28
CA PRO A 122 11.88 2.51 0.10
C PRO A 122 12.51 1.92 -1.18
N ARG A 123 13.01 2.79 -2.06
CA ARG A 123 13.74 2.43 -3.27
C ARG A 123 15.19 2.12 -2.89
N LYS A 124 15.47 0.88 -2.50
CA LYS A 124 16.86 0.42 -2.32
C LYS A 124 17.18 -0.87 -3.08
N PHE A 125 16.47 -1.14 -4.17
CA PHE A 125 16.62 -2.40 -4.91
C PHE A 125 16.65 -2.17 -6.43
N ASP A 126 17.79 -1.68 -6.91
CA ASP A 126 18.16 -1.68 -8.34
C ASP A 126 18.82 -3.01 -8.79
N LEU A 127 18.98 -4.00 -7.90
CA LEU A 127 19.96 -5.08 -8.09
C LEU A 127 19.43 -6.53 -8.10
N LEU A 128 18.11 -6.78 -8.04
CA LEU A 128 17.64 -8.15 -7.75
C LEU A 128 17.04 -8.94 -8.91
N ILE A 129 16.88 -8.39 -10.10
CA ILE A 129 16.28 -9.15 -11.21
C ILE A 129 16.98 -8.80 -12.53
N GLU A 130 18.15 -9.38 -12.74
CA GLU A 130 18.78 -9.45 -14.06
C GLU A 130 18.13 -10.59 -14.87
N ASN A 131 17.92 -10.38 -16.17
CA ASN A 131 17.40 -11.37 -17.15
C ASN A 131 15.88 -11.63 -17.20
N VAL A 132 15.04 -10.62 -16.97
CA VAL A 132 13.60 -10.71 -17.30
C VAL A 132 13.20 -9.85 -18.50
N ASN A 133 12.20 -10.32 -19.26
CA ASN A 133 11.72 -9.67 -20.49
C ASN A 133 10.77 -8.48 -20.24
N PHE A 134 10.50 -8.15 -18.98
CA PHE A 134 9.67 -7.01 -18.56
C PHE A 134 10.50 -5.97 -17.79
N PHE A 135 9.97 -4.76 -17.64
CA PHE A 135 10.63 -3.75 -16.81
C PHE A 135 10.42 -4.06 -15.33
N THR A 136 11.49 -4.27 -14.59
CA THR A 136 11.44 -4.41 -13.13
C THR A 136 11.37 -3.04 -12.51
N SER A 137 10.14 -2.52 -12.38
CA SER A 137 9.88 -1.26 -11.72
C SER A 137 8.95 -1.46 -10.52
N PHE A 138 8.85 -0.45 -9.66
CA PHE A 138 7.93 -0.48 -8.52
C PHE A 138 6.49 -0.77 -8.96
N GLU A 139 6.09 -0.24 -10.12
CA GLU A 139 4.77 -0.49 -10.67
C GLU A 139 4.56 -1.99 -10.88
N THR A 140 5.55 -2.72 -11.38
CA THR A 140 5.49 -4.18 -11.55
C THR A 140 5.38 -4.93 -10.23
N LEU A 141 6.06 -4.45 -9.20
CA LEU A 141 5.95 -5.00 -7.84
C LEU A 141 4.57 -4.74 -7.21
N CYS A 142 3.84 -3.74 -7.71
CA CYS A 142 2.46 -3.44 -7.34
C CYS A 142 1.44 -4.08 -8.32
N GLY A 143 1.87 -4.95 -9.24
CA GLY A 143 1.01 -5.65 -10.20
C GLY A 143 0.84 -4.99 -11.56
N PHE A 144 1.54 -3.89 -11.85
CA PHE A 144 1.54 -3.24 -13.16
C PHE A 144 2.74 -3.69 -14.00
N VAL A 145 2.53 -4.67 -14.87
CA VAL A 145 3.59 -5.17 -15.74
C VAL A 145 3.67 -4.34 -17.01
N LYS A 146 4.85 -3.80 -17.30
CA LYS A 146 5.16 -3.08 -18.55
C LYS A 146 6.02 -3.97 -19.44
N PHE A 147 5.55 -4.22 -20.66
CA PHE A 147 6.27 -4.99 -21.67
C PHE A 147 7.01 -4.08 -22.63
N LYS A 148 8.18 -4.52 -23.11
CA LYS A 148 9.02 -3.77 -24.07
C LYS A 148 8.48 -3.81 -25.49
N THR A 149 7.70 -4.83 -25.84
CA THR A 149 7.14 -5.03 -27.18
C THR A 149 5.70 -5.53 -27.09
N GLN A 150 4.91 -5.30 -28.14
CA GLN A 150 3.55 -5.80 -28.26
C GLN A 150 3.50 -7.34 -28.27
N GLU A 151 4.45 -7.98 -28.96
CA GLU A 151 4.58 -9.45 -29.00
C GLU A 151 4.80 -10.05 -27.61
N ALA A 152 5.61 -9.41 -26.77
CA ALA A 152 5.82 -9.86 -25.38
C ALA A 152 4.55 -9.71 -24.54
N TYR A 153 3.76 -8.65 -24.76
CA TYR A 153 2.47 -8.45 -24.10
C TYR A 153 1.45 -9.52 -24.52
N ASP A 154 1.32 -9.79 -25.82
CA ASP A 154 0.33 -10.73 -26.35
C ASP A 154 0.64 -12.20 -26.00
N SER A 155 1.92 -12.52 -25.78
CA SER A 155 2.39 -13.88 -25.47
C SER A 155 2.37 -14.24 -23.99
N HIS A 156 2.17 -13.28 -23.08
CA HIS A 156 2.14 -13.53 -21.64
C HIS A 156 0.71 -13.48 -21.09
N SER A 157 0.29 -14.57 -20.45
CA SER A 157 -0.91 -14.55 -19.59
C SER A 157 -0.54 -14.10 -18.17
N PHE A 158 -1.50 -13.52 -17.46
CA PHE A 158 -1.31 -13.06 -16.08
C PHE A 158 -0.82 -14.17 -15.13
N ASP A 159 -1.23 -15.42 -15.37
CA ASP A 159 -0.79 -16.59 -14.59
C ASP A 159 0.70 -16.88 -14.76
N THR A 160 1.25 -16.59 -15.94
CA THR A 160 2.67 -16.82 -16.25
C THR A 160 3.56 -15.79 -15.54
N VAL A 161 3.02 -14.60 -15.28
CA VAL A 161 3.70 -13.51 -14.58
C VAL A 161 3.76 -13.74 -13.07
N LYS A 162 2.76 -14.42 -12.48
CA LYS A 162 2.74 -14.73 -11.04
C LYS A 162 3.74 -15.82 -10.60
N GLN A 163 4.23 -16.64 -11.53
CA GLN A 163 5.07 -17.80 -11.25
C GLN A 163 6.58 -17.56 -11.43
N GLN A 164 6.99 -16.37 -11.87
CA GLN A 164 8.39 -15.98 -12.09
C GLN A 164 8.83 -14.91 -11.08
#